data_AF-A0A2V7D0Y9-F1
#
_entry.id   AF-A0A2V7D0Y9-F1
#
_cell.length_a   1.000
_cell.length_b   1.000
_cell.length_c   1.000
_cell.angle_alpha   90.00
_cell.angle_beta   90.00
_cell.angle_gamma   90.00
#
_symmetry.space_group_name_H-M   'P 1'
#
loop_
_entity.id
_entity.type
_entity.pdbx_description
1 polymer ?
#
loop_
_entity_poly.entity_id
_entity_poly.type
_entity_poly.pdbx_seq_one_letter_code
_entity_poly.pdbx_strand_id
1 'polypeptide(L)' 'RAAIGDFTVLVHPREPVSVVREDEADNRILECALAAGADAIVTGDHHLLELRRFGGVRIATPREFLDAESRR' A
#
# COMPACT_ATOMS: atom_id res chain seq x y z
N ARG A 1 25.96 -2.09 4.75
CA ARG A 1 24.59 -1.58 4.99
C ARG A 1 23.85 -1.77 3.67
N ALA A 2 22.75 -2.52 3.64
CA ALA A 2 21.99 -2.69 2.40
C ALA A 2 21.41 -1.33 1.96
N ALA A 3 21.51 -1.02 0.67
CA ALA A 3 20.80 0.11 0.07
C ALA A 3 19.32 -0.25 -0.07
N ILE A 4 18.44 0.75 -0.10
CA ILE A 4 16.99 0.50 -0.22
C ILE A 4 16.65 -0.32 -1.48
N GLY A 5 17.38 -0.09 -2.58
CA GLY A 5 17.23 -0.82 -3.83
C GLY A 5 17.50 -2.33 -3.74
N ASP A 6 18.26 -2.79 -2.74
CA ASP A 6 18.67 -4.20 -2.64
C ASP A 6 17.52 -5.14 -2.27
N PHE A 7 16.42 -4.59 -1.74
CA PHE A 7 15.25 -5.36 -1.26
C PHE A 7 13.92 -4.73 -1.70
N THR A 8 13.93 -3.90 -2.74
CA THR A 8 12.73 -3.25 -3.28
C THR A 8 12.60 -3.50 -4.78
N VAL A 9 11.36 -3.55 -5.27
CA VAL A 9 11.05 -3.56 -6.70
C VAL A 9 10.64 -2.15 -7.12
N LEU A 10 11.31 -1.57 -8.12
CA LEU A 10 10.90 -0.31 -8.72
C LEU A 10 9.77 -0.56 -9.71
N VAL A 11 8.67 0.17 -9.55
CA VAL A 11 7.51 0.13 -10.44
C VAL A 11 7.23 1.49 -11.04
N HIS A 12 6.60 1.49 -12.21
CA HIS A 12 6.14 2.70 -12.90
C HIS A 12 4.63 2.59 -13.10
N PRO A 13 3.82 3.13 -12.17
CA PRO A 13 2.37 3.09 -12.30
C PRO A 13 1.90 3.78 -13.57
N ARG A 14 0.91 3.19 -14.25
CA ARG A 14 0.38 3.68 -15.53
C ARG A 14 -1.08 4.10 -15.46
N GLU A 15 -1.79 3.64 -14.43
CA GLU A 15 -3.20 3.88 -14.23
C GLU A 15 -3.37 4.85 -13.08
N PRO A 16 -3.86 6.08 -13.32
CA PRO A 16 -4.07 7.05 -12.26
C PRO A 16 -5.27 6.66 -11.39
N VAL A 17 -5.15 6.88 -10.09
CA VAL A 17 -6.22 6.64 -9.10
C VAL A 17 -6.69 7.99 -8.53
N SER A 18 -8.00 8.15 -8.32
CA SER A 18 -8.59 9.34 -7.72
C SER A 18 -9.68 8.93 -6.72
N VAL A 19 -9.24 8.34 -5.61
CA VAL A 19 -10.11 7.78 -4.56
C VAL A 19 -10.00 8.58 -3.28
N VAL A 20 -8.76 8.87 -2.84
CA VAL A 20 -8.51 9.76 -1.71
C VAL A 20 -8.63 11.19 -2.21
N ARG A 21 -9.66 11.92 -1.76
CA ARG A 21 -9.96 13.28 -2.23
C ARG A 21 -9.40 14.35 -1.28
N GLU A 22 -9.24 13.97 -0.03
CA GLU A 22 -8.73 14.78 1.06
C GLU A 22 -7.22 15.04 0.90
N ASP A 23 -6.50 14.04 0.35
CA ASP A 23 -5.11 14.14 -0.08
C ASP A 23 -4.89 13.37 -1.40
N GLU A 24 -4.76 14.11 -2.50
CA GLU A 24 -4.55 13.50 -3.82
C GLU A 24 -3.21 12.77 -3.93
N ALA A 25 -2.21 13.09 -3.10
CA ALA A 25 -0.90 12.46 -3.14
C ALA A 25 -0.95 11.00 -2.65
N ASP A 26 -1.87 10.67 -1.74
CA ASP A 26 -2.07 9.32 -1.23
C ASP A 26 -2.51 8.34 -2.33
N ASN A 27 -3.16 8.82 -3.38
CA ASN A 27 -3.52 7.98 -4.53
C ASN A 27 -2.29 7.33 -5.18
N ARG A 28 -1.10 7.95 -5.13
CA ARG A 28 0.14 7.37 -5.67
C ARG A 28 0.56 6.09 -4.94
N ILE A 29 0.19 5.94 -3.67
CA ILE A 29 0.45 4.71 -2.91
C ILE A 29 -0.45 3.58 -3.43
N LEU A 30 -1.71 3.89 -3.73
CA LEU A 30 -2.65 2.93 -4.34
C LEU A 30 -2.20 2.52 -5.75
N GLU A 31 -1.79 3.48 -6.56
CA GLU A 31 -1.22 3.26 -7.90
C GLU A 31 0.02 2.36 -7.86
N CYS A 32 0.94 2.62 -6.92
CA CYS A 32 2.12 1.80 -6.69
C CYS A 32 1.77 0.37 -6.31
N ALA A 33 0.82 0.18 -5.39
CA ALA A 33 0.39 -1.14 -4.96
C ALA A 33 -0.24 -1.96 -6.09
N LEU A 34 -1.06 -1.32 -6.95
CA LEU A 34 -1.61 -1.96 -8.14
C LEU A 34 -0.50 -2.36 -9.13
N ALA A 35 0.42 -1.44 -9.43
CA ALA A 35 1.52 -1.68 -10.35
C ALA A 35 2.49 -2.77 -9.86
N ALA A 36 2.67 -2.89 -8.54
CA ALA A 36 3.48 -3.93 -7.90
C ALA A 36 2.75 -5.27 -7.77
N GLY A 37 1.43 -5.33 -7.98
CA GLY A 37 0.63 -6.52 -7.67
C GLY A 37 0.67 -6.89 -6.19
N ALA A 38 0.71 -5.89 -5.31
CA ALA A 38 0.90 -6.11 -3.87
C ALA A 38 -0.35 -6.73 -3.22
N ASP A 39 -0.15 -7.68 -2.31
CA ASP A 39 -1.23 -8.26 -1.52
C ASP A 39 -1.74 -7.30 -0.42
N ALA A 40 -0.85 -6.42 0.06
CA ALA A 40 -1.17 -5.47 1.12
C ALA A 40 -0.36 -4.16 1.05
N ILE A 41 -0.98 -3.08 1.52
CA ILE A 41 -0.33 -1.84 1.93
C ILE A 41 -0.27 -1.83 3.46
N VAL A 42 0.92 -1.64 4.01
CA VAL A 42 1.14 -1.49 5.45
C VAL A 42 1.48 -0.03 5.72
N THR A 43 0.59 0.69 6.41
CA THR A 43 0.72 2.14 6.60
C THR A 43 0.19 2.59 7.96
N GLY A 44 0.64 3.76 8.42
CA GLY A 44 0.06 4.50 9.54
C GLY A 44 -0.83 5.68 9.10
N ASP A 45 -0.95 5.89 7.79
CA ASP A 45 -1.75 6.98 7.22
C ASP A 45 -3.25 6.73 7.38
N HIS A 46 -3.98 7.71 7.93
CA HIS A 46 -5.40 7.56 8.24
C HIS A 46 -6.28 7.51 6.99
N HIS A 47 -6.01 8.34 5.98
CA HIS A 47 -6.83 8.38 4.76
C HIS A 47 -6.76 7.05 4.01
N LEU A 48 -5.57 6.45 3.92
CA LEU A 48 -5.43 5.11 3.35
C LEU A 48 -6.07 4.03 4.22
N LEU A 49 -5.92 4.13 5.55
CA LEU A 49 -6.50 3.13 6.46
C LEU A 49 -8.03 3.13 6.40
N GLU A 50 -8.69 4.27 6.24
CA GLU A 50 -10.15 4.35 6.10
C GLU A 50 -10.70 3.49 4.95
N LEU A 51 -9.93 3.33 3.87
CA LEU A 51 -10.33 2.51 2.72
C LEU A 51 -10.42 1.02 3.08
N ARG A 52 -9.59 0.54 4.02
CA ARG A 52 -9.40 -0.88 4.45
C ARG A 52 -8.99 -1.86 3.35
N ARG A 53 -9.43 -1.67 2.12
CA ARG A 53 -9.16 -2.48 0.94
C ARG A 53 -9.30 -1.62 -0.32
N PHE A 54 -8.41 -1.85 -1.28
CA PHE A 54 -8.50 -1.25 -2.60
C PHE A 54 -8.25 -2.31 -3.67
N GLY A 55 -9.29 -2.66 -4.43
CA GLY A 55 -9.25 -3.82 -5.33
C GLY A 55 -8.92 -5.11 -4.55
N GLY A 56 -7.88 -5.83 -4.99
CA GLY A 56 -7.34 -7.00 -4.29
C GLY A 56 -6.46 -6.68 -3.08
N VAL A 57 -6.01 -5.44 -2.95
CA VAL A 57 -4.99 -5.02 -1.99
C VAL A 57 -5.62 -4.73 -0.62
N ARG A 58 -5.16 -5.41 0.43
CA ARG A 58 -5.56 -5.12 1.81
C ARG A 58 -4.79 -3.92 2.36
N ILE A 59 -5.45 -3.01 3.08
CA ILE A 59 -4.78 -1.88 3.73
C ILE A 59 -4.87 -2.07 5.24
N ALA A 60 -3.72 -2.09 5.90
CA ALA A 60 -3.63 -2.42 7.32
C ALA A 60 -2.52 -1.63 8.03
N THR A 61 -2.67 -1.48 9.33
CA THR A 61 -1.59 -1.02 10.20
C THR A 61 -0.49 -2.08 10.30
N PRO A 62 0.76 -1.71 10.67
CA PRO A 62 1.82 -2.68 10.93
C PRO A 62 1.43 -3.75 11.96
N ARG A 63 0.69 -3.37 13.01
CA ARG A 63 0.19 -4.30 14.02
C ARG A 63 -0.80 -5.30 13.43
N GLU A 64 -1.83 -4.81 12.74
CA GLU A 64 -2.83 -5.68 12.09
C GLU A 64 -2.19 -6.62 11.07
N PHE A 65 -1.15 -6.17 10.35
CA PHE A 65 -0.41 -7.01 9.42
C PHE A 65 0.33 -8.13 10.14
N LEU A 66 1.13 -7.82 11.16
CA LEU A 66 1.89 -8.82 11.91
C LEU A 66 1.00 -9.81 12.66
N ASP A 67 -0.12 -9.36 13.22
CA ASP A 67 -1.08 -10.21 13.93
C ASP A 67 -1.77 -11.21 12.98
N ALA A 68 -2.02 -10.82 11.72
CA ALA A 68 -2.59 -11.69 10.71
C ALA A 68 -1.59 -12.76 10.24
N GLU A 69 -0.32 -12.40 10.07
CA GLU A 69 0.73 -13.34 9.67
C GLU A 69 1.13 -14.30 10.80
N SER A 70 1.01 -13.89 12.07
CA SER A 70 1.26 -14.77 13.23
C SER A 70 0.21 -15.87 13.41
N ARG A 71 -0.91 -15.81 12.66
CA ARG A 71 -2.02 -16.78 12.70
C ARG A 71 -2.02 -17.73 11.50
N ARG A 72 -1.04 -17.61 10.61
CA ARG A 72 -0.80 -18.54 9.49
C ARG A 72 0.21 -19.60 9.92
#